data_AF-A0A4Q6DT45-F1
#
_entry.id   AF-A0A4Q6DT45-F1
#
_cell.length_a   1.000
_cell.length_b   1.000
_cell.length_c   1.000
_cell.angle_alpha   90.00
_cell.angle_beta   90.00
_cell.angle_gamma   90.00
#
_symmetry.space_group_name_H-M   'P 1'
#
loop_
_entity.id
_entity.type
_entity.pdbx_description
1 polymer ?
#
loop_
_entity_poly.entity_id
_entity_poly.type
_entity_poly.pdbx_seq_one_letter_code
_entity_poly.pdbx_strand_id
1 'polypeptide(L)'
;MMVFSIIIYIKVFLISPLMIIFECLIRYFFIFISLSYPYIVAIGASSGGLEEINSFFDYTIELNVSYVIIHHFSKENTSTLVELLARHSRILVKYATDQMQVEANVVYILPNNSLVTIENYRFHIKPPLTAEFSKFSIDHFFSSLAYCCKRKTIGIILSGTGTDGVAGLKMIKNE
;
A
#
# COMPACT_ATOMS: atom_id res chain seq x y z
N MET A 1 -20.84 13.24 -19.22
CA MET A 1 -20.20 14.53 -18.86
C MET A 1 -18.71 14.34 -19.06
N MET A 2 -18.13 14.99 -20.08
CA MET A 2 -16.73 14.85 -20.54
C MET A 2 -15.71 15.47 -19.55
N VAL A 3 -14.41 15.31 -19.88
CA VAL A 3 -13.22 16.17 -19.59
C VAL A 3 -12.17 15.44 -18.73
N PHE A 4 -10.88 15.19 -19.08
CA PHE A 4 -10.01 15.38 -20.26
C PHE A 4 -8.89 14.30 -20.23
N SER A 5 -8.47 13.79 -21.39
CA SER A 5 -7.17 13.10 -21.57
C SER A 5 -6.09 14.14 -21.87
N ILE A 6 -4.89 13.99 -21.29
CA ILE A 6 -3.71 14.77 -21.68
C ILE A 6 -2.64 13.81 -22.21
N ILE A 7 -2.39 13.89 -23.51
CA ILE A 7 -1.23 13.32 -24.20
C ILE A 7 -0.28 14.48 -24.47
N ILE A 8 0.98 14.39 -24.03
CA ILE A 8 2.02 15.37 -24.35
C ILE A 8 3.05 14.70 -25.26
N TYR A 9 3.17 15.21 -26.48
CA TYR A 9 4.26 14.95 -27.41
C TYR A 9 5.27 16.10 -27.33
N ILE A 10 6.55 15.81 -27.11
CA ILE A 10 7.63 16.78 -27.31
C ILE A 10 8.74 16.12 -28.13
N LYS A 11 9.05 16.72 -29.27
CA LYS A 11 10.16 16.39 -30.16
C LYS A 11 11.05 17.62 -30.28
N VAL A 12 12.26 17.60 -29.74
CA VAL A 12 13.32 18.57 -30.10
C VAL A 12 14.70 17.91 -30.02
N PHE A 13 15.50 18.13 -31.07
CA PHE A 13 16.89 17.70 -31.26
C PHE A 13 17.87 18.74 -30.65
N LEU A 14 18.84 18.27 -29.83
CA LEU A 14 20.30 18.60 -29.72
C LEU A 14 20.81 19.93 -30.35
N ILE A 15 21.62 20.85 -29.77
CA ILE A 15 22.79 20.82 -28.86
C ILE A 15 22.99 22.23 -28.22
N SER A 16 23.14 22.37 -26.89
CA SER A 16 23.78 23.53 -26.20
C SER A 16 24.06 23.21 -24.71
N PRO A 17 25.00 23.88 -24.00
CA PRO A 17 25.21 23.68 -22.55
C PRO A 17 23.97 24.07 -21.70
N LEU A 18 23.05 24.86 -22.24
CA LEU A 18 21.72 25.09 -21.66
C LEU A 18 20.90 23.80 -21.52
N MET A 19 21.18 22.79 -22.36
CA MET A 19 20.49 21.50 -22.36
C MET A 19 20.83 20.64 -21.13
N ILE A 20 22.00 20.82 -20.50
CA ILE A 20 22.35 20.13 -19.25
C ILE A 20 21.58 20.73 -18.07
N ILE A 21 21.40 22.05 -18.05
CA ILE A 21 20.58 22.74 -17.05
C ILE A 21 19.11 22.39 -17.27
N PHE A 22 18.67 22.28 -18.53
CA PHE A 22 17.32 21.83 -18.89
C PHE A 22 17.09 20.35 -18.56
N GLU A 23 18.05 19.46 -18.81
CA GLU A 23 18.02 18.06 -18.36
C GLU A 23 18.00 17.98 -16.84
N CYS A 24 18.83 18.73 -16.12
CA CYS A 24 18.81 18.78 -14.66
C CYS A 24 17.49 19.35 -14.13
N LEU A 25 16.94 20.40 -14.74
CA LEU A 25 15.64 20.97 -14.37
C LEU A 25 14.51 20.00 -14.71
N ILE A 26 14.54 19.32 -15.85
CA ILE A 26 13.59 18.26 -16.20
C ILE A 26 13.74 17.11 -15.21
N ARG A 27 14.95 16.68 -14.84
CA ARG A 27 15.18 15.62 -13.86
C ARG A 27 14.72 16.03 -12.46
N TYR A 28 14.91 17.28 -12.06
CA TYR A 28 14.41 17.84 -10.79
C TYR A 28 12.88 18.01 -10.81
N PHE A 29 12.34 18.43 -11.95
CA PHE A 29 10.91 18.56 -12.21
C PHE A 29 10.25 17.18 -12.33
N PHE A 30 10.94 16.13 -12.81
CA PHE A 30 10.49 14.73 -12.84
C PHE A 30 10.69 14.01 -11.50
N ILE A 31 11.70 14.38 -10.70
CA ILE A 31 11.79 14.00 -9.28
C ILE A 31 10.56 14.55 -8.54
N PHE A 32 10.09 15.75 -8.90
CA PHE A 32 8.82 16.30 -8.42
C PHE A 32 7.58 15.74 -9.13
N ILE A 33 7.67 15.28 -10.38
CA ILE A 33 6.62 14.53 -11.11
C ILE A 33 6.76 13.01 -10.87
N SER A 34 7.03 12.65 -9.62
CA SER A 34 6.49 11.41 -9.03
C SER A 34 5.03 11.65 -8.57
N LEU A 35 4.24 12.38 -9.37
CA LEU A 35 2.97 13.02 -8.98
C LEU A 35 1.74 12.12 -9.16
N SER A 36 1.91 10.80 -9.06
CA SER A 36 0.80 9.98 -8.60
C SER A 36 1.32 8.95 -7.63
N TYR A 37 1.13 9.26 -6.35
CA TYR A 37 1.09 8.23 -5.33
C TYR A 37 0.18 7.08 -5.79
N PRO A 38 0.59 5.82 -5.58
CA PRO A 38 -0.12 4.67 -6.12
C PRO A 38 -1.51 4.56 -5.49
N TYR A 39 -2.41 3.85 -6.16
CA TYR A 39 -3.57 3.31 -5.45
C TYR A 39 -3.06 2.33 -4.39
N ILE A 40 -3.68 2.36 -3.21
CA ILE A 40 -3.38 1.41 -2.14
C ILE A 40 -4.57 0.47 -1.99
N VAL A 41 -4.30 -0.81 -2.22
CA VAL A 41 -5.22 -1.92 -1.93
C VAL A 41 -4.84 -2.48 -0.55
N ALA A 42 -5.64 -2.17 0.46
CA ALA A 42 -5.46 -2.70 1.80
C ALA A 42 -6.33 -3.95 1.99
N ILE A 43 -5.70 -5.05 2.40
CA ILE A 43 -6.31 -6.36 2.58
C ILE A 43 -6.23 -6.75 4.05
N GLY A 44 -7.38 -6.81 4.72
CA GLY A 44 -7.51 -7.32 6.08
C GLY A 44 -7.93 -8.79 6.07
N ALA A 45 -7.22 -9.63 6.82
CA ALA A 45 -7.51 -11.05 6.95
C ALA A 45 -7.21 -11.60 8.35
N SER A 46 -7.79 -12.75 8.68
CA SER A 46 -7.50 -13.50 9.92
C SER A 46 -7.12 -14.95 9.58
N SER A 47 -7.36 -15.92 10.46
CA SER A 47 -6.87 -17.30 10.37
C SER A 47 -7.24 -18.09 9.11
N GLY A 48 -8.32 -17.73 8.41
CA GLY A 48 -8.72 -18.40 7.17
C GLY A 48 -8.10 -17.81 5.90
N GLY A 49 -7.78 -16.51 5.90
CA GLY A 49 -7.59 -15.74 4.67
C GLY A 49 -6.27 -15.95 3.91
N LEU A 50 -5.36 -16.79 4.41
CA LEU A 50 -4.01 -16.89 3.84
C LEU A 50 -4.00 -17.58 2.47
N GLU A 51 -4.81 -18.63 2.30
CA GLU A 51 -4.93 -19.33 1.02
C GLU A 51 -5.55 -18.43 -0.06
N GLU A 52 -6.55 -17.62 0.31
CA GLU A 52 -7.15 -16.64 -0.58
C GLU A 52 -6.15 -15.54 -0.96
N ILE A 53 -5.34 -15.07 -0.01
CA ILE A 53 -4.28 -14.10 -0.29
C ILE A 53 -3.25 -14.71 -1.26
N ASN A 54 -2.76 -15.93 -1.02
CA ASN A 54 -1.81 -16.59 -1.92
C ASN A 54 -2.38 -16.73 -3.33
N SER A 55 -3.61 -17.23 -3.43
CA SER A 55 -4.32 -17.41 -4.71
C SER A 55 -4.54 -16.08 -5.43
N PHE A 56 -4.78 -14.98 -4.69
CA PHE A 56 -4.87 -13.64 -5.26
C PHE A 56 -3.51 -13.18 -5.85
N PHE A 57 -2.41 -13.45 -5.16
CA PHE A 57 -1.09 -13.01 -5.60
C PHE A 57 -0.49 -13.85 -6.74
N ASP A 58 -0.91 -15.12 -6.91
CA ASP A 58 -0.52 -15.97 -8.05
C ASP A 58 -0.80 -15.33 -9.42
N TYR A 59 -1.82 -14.47 -9.48
CA TYR A 59 -2.24 -13.78 -10.71
C TYR A 59 -1.94 -12.29 -10.71
N THR A 60 -1.25 -11.77 -9.69
CA THR A 60 -0.93 -10.35 -9.61
C THR A 60 0.14 -9.95 -10.61
N ILE A 61 -0.06 -8.81 -11.27
CA ILE A 61 0.85 -8.19 -12.24
C ILE A 61 1.17 -6.75 -11.81
N GLU A 62 2.22 -6.16 -12.39
CA GLU A 62 2.61 -4.77 -12.11
C GLU A 62 1.57 -3.79 -12.68
N LEU A 63 0.73 -3.21 -11.81
CA LEU A 63 -0.36 -2.30 -12.18
C LEU A 63 -0.18 -0.87 -11.66
N ASN A 64 1.01 -0.52 -11.19
CA ASN A 64 1.28 0.71 -10.43
C ASN A 64 0.37 0.86 -9.19
N VAL A 65 0.04 -0.26 -8.56
CA VAL A 65 -0.74 -0.36 -7.34
C VAL A 65 0.16 -0.88 -6.22
N SER A 66 -0.04 -0.39 -5.00
CA SER A 66 0.57 -0.96 -3.81
C SER A 66 -0.44 -1.78 -3.03
N TYR A 67 0.01 -2.91 -2.48
CA TYR A 67 -0.81 -3.77 -1.63
C TYR A 67 -0.32 -3.66 -0.20
N VAL A 68 -1.24 -3.56 0.76
CA VAL A 68 -0.92 -3.58 2.18
C VAL A 68 -1.74 -4.67 2.86
N ILE A 69 -1.07 -5.63 3.48
CA ILE A 69 -1.71 -6.79 4.10
C ILE A 69 -1.63 -6.66 5.61
N ILE A 70 -2.80 -6.71 6.25
CA ILE A 70 -2.97 -6.77 7.70
C ILE A 70 -3.55 -8.14 8.02
N HIS A 71 -2.77 -8.97 8.73
CA HIS A 71 -3.14 -10.35 8.97
C HIS A 71 -3.01 -10.71 10.45
N HIS A 72 -4.14 -11.07 11.08
CA HIS A 72 -4.16 -11.56 12.46
C HIS A 72 -3.66 -13.01 12.51
N PHE A 73 -2.38 -13.22 12.83
CA PHE A 73 -1.81 -14.56 13.02
C PHE A 73 -1.32 -14.77 14.46
N SER A 74 -1.71 -15.90 15.06
CA SER A 74 -1.43 -16.23 16.47
C SER A 74 -0.24 -17.17 16.69
N LYS A 75 0.40 -17.70 15.64
CA LYS A 75 1.49 -18.69 15.77
C LYS A 75 2.77 -18.31 15.03
N GLU A 76 3.87 -18.33 15.77
CA GLU A 76 5.23 -18.32 15.24
C GLU A 76 5.53 -19.69 14.62
N ASN A 77 5.06 -19.94 13.39
CA ASN A 77 5.55 -21.05 12.60
C ASN A 77 6.73 -20.56 11.73
N THR A 78 7.68 -21.45 11.52
CA THR A 78 9.06 -21.27 11.03
C THR A 78 9.29 -20.54 9.69
N SER A 79 8.25 -20.06 8.99
CA SER A 79 8.38 -19.26 7.76
C SER A 79 7.59 -17.98 7.89
N THR A 80 8.23 -16.86 7.57
CA THR A 80 7.58 -15.54 7.64
C THR A 80 6.48 -15.43 6.57
N LEU A 81 5.44 -14.64 6.84
CA LEU A 81 4.36 -14.38 5.86
C LEU A 81 4.91 -13.78 4.56
N VAL A 82 5.99 -12.99 4.66
CA VAL A 82 6.73 -12.46 3.51
C VAL A 82 7.30 -13.59 2.65
N GLU A 83 7.98 -14.57 3.24
CA GLU A 83 8.56 -15.70 2.49
C GLU A 83 7.51 -16.55 1.80
N LEU A 84 6.36 -16.76 2.45
CA LEU A 84 5.26 -17.52 1.87
C LEU A 84 4.68 -16.78 0.66
N LEU A 85 4.32 -15.51 0.82
CA LEU A 85 3.74 -14.71 -0.24
C LEU A 85 4.71 -14.39 -1.38
N ALA A 86 5.99 -14.25 -1.09
CA ALA A 86 7.02 -14.04 -2.11
C ALA A 86 7.12 -15.21 -3.11
N ARG A 87 6.66 -16.41 -2.75
CA ARG A 87 6.60 -17.56 -3.68
C ARG A 87 5.44 -17.48 -4.66
N HIS A 88 4.39 -16.75 -4.31
CA HIS A 88 3.16 -16.60 -5.10
C HIS A 88 3.13 -15.26 -5.86
N SER A 89 3.85 -14.24 -5.38
CA SER A 89 3.84 -12.90 -5.96
C SER A 89 4.95 -12.68 -6.99
N ARG A 90 4.62 -12.01 -8.09
CA ARG A 90 5.60 -11.51 -9.09
C ARG A 90 6.18 -10.14 -8.73
N ILE A 91 5.58 -9.46 -7.77
CA ILE A 91 6.01 -8.14 -7.28
C ILE A 91 6.63 -8.26 -5.89
N LEU A 92 7.49 -7.31 -5.53
CA LEU A 92 8.27 -7.34 -4.28
C LEU A 92 7.35 -7.43 -3.06
N VAL A 93 7.57 -8.42 -2.20
CA VAL A 93 6.91 -8.58 -0.90
C VAL A 93 7.91 -8.24 0.21
N LYS A 94 7.58 -7.31 1.10
CA LYS A 94 8.43 -6.93 2.24
C LYS A 94 7.61 -6.53 3.47
N TYR A 95 8.22 -6.60 4.65
CA TYR A 95 7.62 -6.00 5.83
C TYR A 95 7.66 -4.47 5.73
N ALA A 96 6.58 -3.83 6.18
CA ALA A 96 6.58 -2.38 6.39
C ALA A 96 7.46 -2.04 7.60
N THR A 97 8.24 -0.96 7.49
CA THR A 97 9.04 -0.40 8.59
C THR A 97 8.58 1.03 8.89
N ASP A 98 8.87 1.52 10.10
CA ASP A 98 8.51 2.89 10.46
C ASP A 98 9.12 3.92 9.49
N GLN A 99 8.36 4.97 9.18
CA GLN A 99 8.67 6.04 8.23
C GLN A 99 8.87 5.60 6.76
N MET A 100 8.66 4.33 6.45
CA MET A 100 8.82 3.81 5.10
C MET A 100 7.76 4.41 4.16
N GLN A 101 8.22 4.96 3.04
CA GLN A 101 7.35 5.44 1.96
C GLN A 101 6.71 4.26 1.22
N VAL A 102 5.43 4.38 0.88
CA VAL A 102 4.72 3.45 0.02
C VAL A 102 5.15 3.65 -1.42
N GLU A 103 5.59 2.56 -2.04
CA GLU A 103 6.03 2.47 -3.43
C GLU A 103 5.00 1.66 -4.25
N ALA A 104 4.89 1.99 -5.53
CA ALA A 104 4.06 1.23 -6.46
C ALA A 104 4.65 -0.16 -6.72
N ASN A 105 3.80 -1.15 -7.02
CA ASN A 105 4.20 -2.53 -7.31
C ASN A 105 4.96 -3.20 -6.16
N VAL A 106 4.55 -2.91 -4.93
CA VAL A 106 5.07 -3.53 -3.71
C VAL A 106 3.92 -4.01 -2.85
N VAL A 107 4.09 -5.21 -2.29
CA VAL A 107 3.25 -5.80 -1.25
C VAL A 107 3.92 -5.58 0.10
N TYR A 108 3.26 -4.84 0.96
CA TYR A 108 3.69 -4.58 2.32
C TYR A 108 2.95 -5.48 3.30
N ILE A 109 3.68 -6.23 4.10
CA ILE A 109 3.14 -6.96 5.24
C ILE A 109 3.27 -6.07 6.47
N LEU A 110 2.17 -5.74 7.13
CA LEU A 110 2.23 -4.99 8.37
C LEU A 110 2.73 -5.89 9.51
N PRO A 111 3.63 -5.39 10.38
CA PRO A 111 4.09 -6.18 11.51
C PRO A 111 2.98 -6.44 12.53
N ASN A 112 2.91 -7.66 13.03
CA ASN A 112 2.01 -8.04 14.12
C ASN A 112 2.40 -7.32 15.42
N ASN A 113 1.46 -7.30 16.38
CA ASN A 113 1.67 -6.70 17.71
C ASN A 113 2.18 -5.26 17.63
N SER A 114 1.70 -4.48 16.67
CA SER A 114 2.03 -3.07 16.51
C SER A 114 0.80 -2.27 16.09
N LEU A 115 0.76 -1.00 16.48
CA LEU A 115 -0.19 -0.04 15.95
C LEU A 115 0.43 0.57 14.68
N VAL A 116 -0.20 0.30 13.55
CA VAL A 116 0.24 0.82 12.25
C VAL A 116 -0.80 1.79 11.69
N THR A 117 -0.34 2.97 11.31
CA THR A 117 -1.14 3.97 10.58
C THR A 117 -0.38 4.46 9.35
N ILE A 118 -1.05 5.19 8.47
CA ILE A 118 -0.42 5.81 7.30
C ILE A 118 -0.75 7.30 7.22
N GLU A 119 0.26 8.12 6.91
CA GLU A 119 0.13 9.56 6.67
C GLU A 119 1.09 9.96 5.56
N ASN A 120 0.66 10.80 4.61
CA ASN A 120 1.48 11.22 3.47
C ASN A 120 2.14 10.05 2.71
N TYR A 121 1.42 8.93 2.58
CA TYR A 121 1.90 7.68 1.99
C TYR A 121 3.15 7.11 2.70
N ARG A 122 3.34 7.39 3.99
CA ARG A 122 4.38 6.79 4.83
C ARG A 122 3.75 6.01 5.98
N PHE A 123 4.32 4.85 6.25
CA PHE A 123 3.91 4.05 7.41
C PHE A 123 4.41 4.67 8.70
N HIS A 124 3.55 4.66 9.71
CA HIS A 124 3.88 5.01 11.08
C HIS A 124 3.61 3.80 11.96
N ILE A 125 4.66 3.24 12.56
CA ILE A 125 4.60 1.99 13.30
C ILE A 125 5.02 2.27 14.74
N LYS A 126 4.11 1.97 15.67
CA LYS A 126 4.32 2.17 17.12
C LYS A 126 4.02 0.87 17.87
N PRO A 127 4.61 0.67 19.07
CA PRO A 127 4.14 -0.35 19.98
C PRO A 127 2.63 -0.17 20.27
N PRO A 128 1.88 -1.27 20.47
CA PRO A 128 0.45 -1.18 20.74
C PRO A 128 0.26 -0.54 22.12
N LEU A 129 -0.57 0.49 22.19
CA LEU A 129 -0.84 1.22 23.44
C LEU A 129 -1.62 0.35 24.44
N THR A 130 -2.50 -0.54 23.95
CA THR A 130 -3.24 -1.52 24.73
C THR A 130 -3.49 -2.80 23.92
N ALA A 131 -3.92 -3.88 24.57
CA ALA A 131 -4.34 -5.11 23.89
C ALA A 131 -5.54 -4.90 22.97
N GLU A 132 -6.39 -3.91 23.25
CA GLU A 132 -7.56 -3.56 22.43
C GLU A 132 -7.15 -2.95 21.09
N PHE A 133 -6.11 -2.11 21.06
CA PHE A 133 -5.54 -1.60 19.81
C PHE A 133 -5.01 -2.71 18.90
N SER A 134 -4.45 -3.78 19.51
CA SER A 134 -4.00 -4.96 18.77
C SER A 134 -5.18 -5.72 18.15
N LYS A 135 -6.37 -5.68 18.78
CA LYS A 135 -7.58 -6.39 18.32
C LYS A 135 -8.27 -5.73 17.13
N PHE A 136 -8.10 -4.41 16.96
CA PHE A 136 -8.75 -3.61 15.91
C PHE A 136 -7.75 -3.01 14.92
N SER A 137 -6.64 -3.71 14.66
CA SER A 137 -5.55 -3.20 13.82
C SER A 137 -5.98 -2.92 12.39
N ILE A 138 -6.94 -3.69 11.84
CA ILE A 138 -7.44 -3.47 10.47
C ILE A 138 -8.26 -2.18 10.43
N ASP A 139 -9.18 -1.98 11.38
CA ASP A 139 -9.98 -0.76 11.48
C ASP A 139 -9.11 0.48 11.65
N HIS A 140 -8.08 0.43 12.50
CA HIS A 140 -7.15 1.54 12.70
C HIS A 140 -6.39 1.89 11.41
N PHE A 141 -5.83 0.88 10.74
CA PHE A 141 -5.09 1.13 9.50
C PHE A 141 -6.02 1.65 8.39
N PHE A 142 -7.16 1.00 8.15
CA PHE A 142 -8.13 1.39 7.13
C PHE A 142 -8.65 2.82 7.34
N SER A 143 -8.88 3.21 8.59
CA SER A 143 -9.32 4.58 8.92
C SER A 143 -8.25 5.62 8.58
N SER A 144 -6.98 5.37 8.95
CA SER A 144 -5.87 6.27 8.59
C SER A 144 -5.64 6.32 7.07
N LEU A 145 -5.83 5.19 6.39
CA LEU A 145 -5.68 5.06 4.95
C LEU A 145 -6.78 5.84 4.20
N ALA A 146 -8.04 5.74 4.64
CA ALA A 146 -9.15 6.50 4.08
C ALA A 146 -8.85 8.00 4.11
N TYR A 147 -8.35 8.51 5.24
CA TYR A 147 -7.99 9.92 5.38
C TYR A 147 -6.79 10.33 4.52
N CYS A 148 -5.73 9.51 4.50
CA CYS A 148 -4.49 9.78 3.78
C CYS A 148 -4.66 9.74 2.24
N CYS A 149 -5.36 8.73 1.73
CA CYS A 149 -5.36 8.38 0.31
C CYS A 149 -6.71 8.65 -0.37
N LYS A 150 -7.80 8.81 0.40
CA LYS A 150 -9.16 9.12 -0.08
C LYS A 150 -9.56 8.22 -1.25
N ARG A 151 -9.91 8.81 -2.39
CA ARG A 151 -10.29 8.13 -3.65
C ARG A 151 -9.24 7.16 -4.22
N LYS A 152 -8.00 7.19 -3.75
CA LYS A 152 -6.93 6.24 -4.13
C LYS A 152 -6.86 5.01 -3.22
N THR A 153 -7.92 4.76 -2.44
CA THR A 153 -7.99 3.65 -1.48
C THR A 153 -8.94 2.57 -1.96
N ILE A 154 -8.53 1.32 -1.83
CA ILE A 154 -9.38 0.14 -1.99
C ILE A 154 -9.22 -0.70 -0.72
N GLY A 155 -10.32 -0.95 0.00
CA GLY A 155 -10.33 -1.82 1.17
C GLY A 155 -10.95 -3.17 0.83
N ILE A 156 -10.28 -4.25 1.20
CA ILE A 156 -10.74 -5.63 1.05
C ILE A 156 -10.67 -6.30 2.42
N ILE A 157 -11.77 -6.93 2.84
CA ILE A 157 -11.80 -7.79 4.01
C ILE A 157 -12.07 -9.21 3.53
N LEU A 158 -11.16 -10.12 3.87
CA LEU A 158 -11.26 -11.54 3.58
C LEU A 158 -11.82 -12.29 4.79
N SER A 159 -12.00 -13.60 4.65
CA SER A 159 -12.59 -14.47 5.68
C SER A 159 -11.89 -14.32 7.03
N GLY A 160 -12.68 -14.13 8.08
CA GLY A 160 -12.24 -14.05 9.46
C GLY A 160 -13.41 -14.10 10.44
N THR A 161 -13.14 -14.49 11.68
CA THR A 161 -14.12 -14.51 12.76
C THR A 161 -13.95 -13.23 13.59
N GLY A 162 -14.73 -12.19 13.30
CA GLY A 162 -14.64 -10.92 14.04
C GLY A 162 -15.35 -9.77 13.35
N THR A 163 -15.23 -8.57 13.93
CA THR A 163 -15.78 -7.32 13.40
C THR A 163 -14.70 -6.32 12.98
N ASP A 164 -13.42 -6.66 13.16
CA ASP A 164 -12.30 -5.80 12.77
C ASP A 164 -12.28 -5.61 11.24
N GLY A 165 -12.16 -4.35 10.81
CA GLY A 165 -12.21 -3.91 9.42
C GLY A 165 -13.56 -3.36 8.98
N VAL A 166 -14.66 -3.63 9.71
CA VAL A 166 -16.00 -3.15 9.35
C VAL A 166 -16.11 -1.62 9.51
N ALA A 167 -15.57 -1.05 10.58
CA ALA A 167 -15.60 0.39 10.79
C ALA A 167 -14.67 1.10 9.80
N GLY A 168 -13.49 0.55 9.55
CA GLY A 168 -12.51 1.05 8.60
C GLY A 168 -13.03 1.04 7.16
N LEU A 169 -13.73 -0.02 6.73
CA LEU A 169 -14.37 -0.06 5.41
C LEU A 169 -15.44 1.02 5.25
N LYS A 170 -16.20 1.33 6.31
CA LYS A 170 -17.16 2.45 6.28
C LYS A 170 -16.46 3.79 6.09
N MET A 171 -15.30 3.99 6.71
CA MET A 171 -14.49 5.20 6.50
C MET A 171 -14.00 5.29 5.06
N ILE A 172 -13.44 4.21 4.51
CA ILE A 172 -13.00 4.16 3.10
C ILE A 172 -14.15 4.49 2.14
N LYS A 173 -15.36 3.99 2.41
CA LYS A 173 -16.54 4.26 1.57
C LYS A 173 -16.97 5.73 1.58
N ASN A 174 -16.70 6.47 2.65
CA ASN A 174 -17.25 7.80 2.88
C ASN A 174 -16.31 8.95 2.46
N GLU A 175 -15.07 8.67 2.03
CA GLU A 175 -14.05 9.65 1.56
C GLU A 175 -13.95 9.73 0.03
#